data_AF-A0A7R9ISW0-F1
#
_entry.id   AF-A0A7R9ISW0-F1
#
_cell.length_a   1.000
_cell.length_b   1.000
_cell.length_c   1.000
_cell.angle_alpha   90.00
_cell.angle_beta   90.00
_cell.angle_gamma   90.00
#
_symmetry.space_group_name_H-M   'P 1'
#
loop_
_entity.id
_entity.type
_entity.pdbx_description
1 polymer ?
#
loop_
_entity_poly.entity_id
_entity_poly.type
_entity_poly.pdbx_seq_one_letter_code
_entity_poly.pdbx_strand_id
1 'polypeptide(L)' 'MYIGSKYDLEVFDVGSGRTGLMLMRDFYKYYRDPNKDRLLDVLSLEFSHTKMNNLILAPSVLVFD' A
#
# COMPACT_ATOMS: atom_id res chain seq x y z
N MET A 1 -7.27 -11.83 0.34
CA MET A 1 -6.55 -10.55 0.15
C MET A 1 -7.40 -9.65 -0.73
N TYR A 2 -7.77 -8.46 -0.26
CA TYR A 2 -8.68 -7.55 -0.98
C TYR A 2 -8.03 -6.84 -2.19
N ILE A 3 -6.73 -6.53 -2.08
CA ILE A 3 -5.92 -5.91 -3.16
C ILE A 3 -5.37 -6.97 -4.13
N GLY A 4 -5.02 -8.15 -3.62
CA GLY A 4 -4.48 -9.26 -4.41
C GLY A 4 -2.99 -9.48 -4.18
N SER A 5 -2.55 -10.74 -4.12
CA SER A 5 -1.17 -11.09 -3.75
C SER A 5 -0.12 -10.81 -4.84
N LYS A 6 -0.57 -10.64 -6.08
CA LYS A 6 0.27 -10.34 -7.26
C LYS A 6 0.26 -8.86 -7.66
N TYR A 7 -0.38 -8.00 -6.86
CA TYR A 7 -0.39 -6.56 -7.14
C TYR A 7 1.02 -5.99 -6.92
N ASP A 8 1.53 -5.23 -7.89
CA ASP A 8 2.81 -4.54 -7.77
C ASP A 8 2.62 -3.22 -7.00
N LEU A 9 3.23 -3.14 -5.82
CA LEU A 9 3.28 -1.94 -5.00
C LEU A 9 4.47 -1.10 -5.38
N GLU A 10 4.26 0.20 -5.47
CA GLU A 10 5.33 1.19 -5.41
C GLU A 10 5.78 1.31 -3.94
N VAL A 11 7.01 0.87 -3.67
CA VAL A 11 7.61 0.84 -2.33
C VAL A 11 8.76 1.84 -2.28
N PHE A 12 8.69 2.75 -1.31
CA PHE A 12 9.74 3.71 -1.02
C PHE A 12 10.69 3.16 0.04
N ASP A 13 11.99 3.11 -0.27
CA ASP A 13 13.03 2.82 0.71
C ASP A 13 13.52 4.12 1.34
N VAL A 14 13.18 4.32 2.60
CA VAL A 14 13.50 5.53 3.36
C VAL A 14 15.01 5.72 3.52
N GLY A 15 15.76 4.63 3.66
CA GLY A 15 17.21 4.70 3.86
C GLY A 15 17.97 5.14 2.61
N SER A 16 17.51 4.73 1.43
CA SER A 16 18.15 5.10 0.16
C SER A 16 17.49 6.29 -0.55
N GLY A 17 16.28 6.68 -0.14
CA GLY A 17 15.48 7.70 -0.81
C GLY A 17 15.01 7.29 -2.20
N ARG A 18 14.94 5.97 -2.47
CA ARG A 18 14.62 5.42 -3.80
C ARG A 18 13.34 4.60 -3.75
N THR A 19 12.64 4.62 -4.87
CA THR A 19 11.43 3.82 -5.07
C THR A 19 11.71 2.59 -5.92
N GLY A 20 11.02 1.49 -5.63
CA GLY A 20 11.02 0.28 -6.44
C GLY A 20 9.66 -0.41 -6.42
N LEU A 21 9.52 -1.49 -7.20
CA LEU A 21 8.31 -2.30 -7.22
C LEU A 21 8.47 -3.53 -6.33
N MET A 22 7.40 -3.91 -5.63
CA MET A 22 7.34 -5.13 -4.82
C MET A 22 5.94 -5.73 -4.85
N LEU A 23 5.82 -7.05 -4.97
CA LEU A 23 4.51 -7.69 -4.90
C LEU A 23 3.90 -7.54 -3.50
N MET A 24 2.58 -7.33 -3.43
CA MET A 24 1.83 -7.22 -2.18
C MET A 24 2.10 -8.37 -1.20
N ARG A 25 2.28 -9.60 -1.71
CA ARG A 25 2.62 -10.76 -0.86
C ARG A 25 4.00 -10.65 -0.22
N ASP A 26 4.95 -10.02 -0.90
CA ASP A 26 6.34 -9.92 -0.44
C ASP A 26 6.48 -8.70 0.49
N PHE A 27 5.79 -7.60 0.18
CA PHE A 27 5.63 -6.48 1.13
C PHE A 27 4.93 -6.93 2.42
N TYR A 28 3.88 -7.76 2.33
CA TYR A 28 3.22 -8.32 3.51
C TYR A 28 4.18 -9.15 4.38
N LYS A 29 5.03 -9.99 3.78
CA LYS A 29 6.06 -10.75 4.51
C LYS A 29 7.04 -9.81 5.20
N TYR A 30 7.59 -8.84 4.46
CA TYR A 30 8.47 -7.81 5.00
C TYR A 30 7.82 -7.05 6.18
N TYR A 31 6.57 -6.61 6.02
CA TYR A 31 5.86 -5.85 7.05
C TYR A 31 5.64 -6.67 8.33
N ARG A 32 5.37 -7.97 8.19
CA ARG A 32 5.14 -8.90 9.31
C ARG A 32 6.42 -9.44 9.95
N ASP A 33 7.58 -9.31 9.32
CA ASP A 33 8.85 -9.72 9.90
C ASP A 33 9.20 -8.79 11.08
N PRO A 34 9.41 -9.32 12.30
CA PRO A 34 9.86 -8.49 13.43
C PRO A 34 11.28 -7.95 13.24
N ASN A 35 12.12 -8.59 12.44
CA ASN A 35 13.51 -8.23 12.21
C ASN A 35 13.70 -7.60 10.82
N LYS A 36 13.21 -6.37 10.66
CA LYS A 36 13.31 -5.63 9.38
C LYS A 36 14.76 -5.20 9.12
N ASP A 37 15.26 -5.52 7.94
CA ASP A 37 16.60 -5.12 7.46
C ASP A 37 16.62 -3.72 6.83
N ARG A 38 15.46 -3.26 6.35
CA ARG A 38 15.25 -1.97 5.67
C ARG A 38 14.01 -1.27 6.20
N LEU A 39 13.94 0.05 6.04
CA LEU A 39 12.74 0.84 6.33
C LEU A 39 12.01 1.15 5.02
N LEU A 40 10.94 0.41 4.75
CA LEU A 40 10.15 0.48 3.53
C LEU A 40 8.75 1.00 3.82
N ASP A 41 8.23 1.83 2.93
CA ASP A 41 6.90 2.42 3.03
C ASP A 41 6.13 2.32 1.70
N VAL A 42 4.80 2.38 1.77
CA VAL A 42 3.88 2.38 0.63
C VAL A 42 2.93 3.56 0.78
N LEU A 43 3.16 4.61 0.00
CA LEU A 43 2.41 5.87 0.10
C LEU A 43 1.35 6.05 -0.99
N SER A 44 1.57 5.48 -2.18
CA SER A 44 0.80 5.73 -3.40
C SER A 44 -0.14 4.57 -3.77
N LEU A 45 -0.56 3.76 -2.80
CA LEU A 45 -1.47 2.64 -3.06
C LEU A 45 -2.88 3.13 -3.39
N GLU A 46 -3.18 3.21 -4.69
CA GLU A 46 -4.55 3.35 -5.14
C GLU A 46 -5.23 1.96 -5.23
N PHE A 47 -6.31 1.78 -4.48
CA PHE A 47 -7.04 0.53 -4.31
C PHE A 47 -8.50 0.59 -4.80
N SER A 48 -8.97 1.71 -5.35
CA SER A 48 -10.36 1.88 -5.82
C SER A 48 -10.82 0.84 -6.86
N HIS A 49 -9.88 0.28 -7.63
CA HIS A 49 -10.13 -0.77 -8.62
C HIS A 49 -10.07 -2.20 -8.04
N THR A 50 -9.88 -2.35 -6.72
CA THR A 50 -9.77 -3.64 -6.04
C THR A 50 -11.02 -3.96 -5.22
N LYS A 51 -11.11 -5.18 -4.68
CA LYS A 51 -12.21 -5.55 -3.76
C LYS A 51 -12.18 -4.76 -2.44
N MET A 52 -11.07 -4.08 -2.13
CA MET A 52 -10.94 -3.26 -0.92
C MET A 52 -11.81 -2.01 -0.98
N ASN A 53 -12.08 -1.49 -2.18
CA ASN A 53 -12.93 -0.32 -2.38
C ASN A 53 -14.31 -0.48 -1.72
N ASN A 54 -14.87 -1.69 -1.74
CA ASN A 54 -16.18 -1.98 -1.15
C ASN A 54 -16.21 -1.88 0.39
N LEU A 55 -15.05 -1.76 1.04
CA LEU A 55 -14.93 -1.62 2.49
C LEU A 55 -14.76 -0.17 2.94
N ILE A 56 -14.57 0.76 2.00
CA ILE A 56 -14.26 2.16 2.31
C ILE A 56 -15.36 3.03 1.73
N LEU A 57 -15.94 3.87 2.58
CA LEU A 57 -16.79 4.96 2.17
C LEU A 57 -15.96 6.24 2.24
N ALA A 58 -15.62 6.81 1.09
CA ALA A 58 -15.00 8.13 1.08
C ALA A 58 -15.99 9.16 1.67
N PRO A 59 -15.52 10.12 2.48
CA PRO A 59 -16.37 11.21 2.94
C PRO A 59 -17.03 11.92 1.76
N SER A 60 -18.34 12.10 1.82
CA SER A 60 -19.05 12.99 0.91
C SER A 60 -18.68 14.43 1.28
N VAL A 61 -18.23 15.25 0.32
CA VAL A 61 -17.98 16.67 0.58
C VAL A 61 -19.31 17.30 1.03
N LEU A 62 -19.38 17.76 2.28
CA LEU A 62 -20.39 18.74 2.67
C LEU A 62 -19.93 20.07 2.10
N VAL A 63 -20.40 20.39 0.89
CA VAL A 63 -20.36 21.76 0.39
C VAL A 63 -21.36 22.53 1.25
N PHE A 64 -20.86 23.36 2.15
CA PHE A 64 -21.70 24.36 2.81
C PHE A 64 -21.83 25.53 1.82
N ASP A 65 -23.06 25.76 1.34
CA ASP A 65 -23.45 26.96 0.58
C ASP A 65 -23.43 28.22 1.47
#